data_AF-A0A6L7TM57-F1
#
_entry.id   AF-A0A6L7TM57-F1
#
_cell.length_a   1.000
_cell.length_b   1.000
_cell.length_c   1.000
_cell.angle_alpha   90.00
_cell.angle_beta   90.00
_cell.angle_gamma   90.00
#
_symmetry.space_group_name_H-M   'P 1'
#
loop_
_entity.id
_entity.type
_entity.pdbx_description
1 polymer ?
#
loop_
_entity_poly.entity_id
_entity_poly.type
_entity_poly.pdbx_seq_one_letter_code
_entity_poly.pdbx_strand_id
1 'polypeptide(L)'
;MPLQMPSNTLGLFYWTGALMIPDAIRRWLPPICLVALVAAVWALPYRLDCDSLAHGVDPAIARVDSQCILLSHYTERLYVIETAMKQEEQGLIANHPDTDYQRRWYDRVNFYGPETVALADAIRDSILYQRAVSNGHAPSREEVSALLDQDRLRSETFHDLINMARLAQNQDRAGFLKLAAETRNPDIRRTLEDLTPSEFMESLEEIDWRQLEQMLKEGEAYFESFGHERYWQEILPAKRRRELAIPKLEEAVLEASAEGPDGPYADVPRLAWLGYQQSAIEEVNIELTRTAPPAVSVDRAIAYLVEVLQEEQDELSEEYRRWLERRENRRRPTLPPLRPDSE
;
A
#
# COMPACT_ATOMS: atom_id res chain seq x y z
N MET A 1 13.34 -8.79 -17.84
CA MET A 1 11.99 -8.35 -18.20
C MET A 1 11.51 -7.46 -17.06
N PRO A 2 10.85 -6.32 -17.31
CA PRO A 2 10.57 -5.35 -16.26
C PRO A 2 9.40 -5.82 -15.40
N LEU A 3 9.63 -5.95 -14.09
CA LEU A 3 8.58 -6.09 -13.08
C LEU A 3 8.21 -4.68 -12.61
N GLN A 4 7.34 -4.02 -13.35
CA GLN A 4 6.53 -2.92 -12.82
C GLN A 4 5.43 -3.55 -11.98
N MET A 5 5.45 -3.35 -10.65
CA MET A 5 4.18 -3.22 -9.96
C MET A 5 3.44 -2.03 -10.60
N PRO A 6 2.11 -2.08 -10.77
CA PRO A 6 1.36 -0.96 -11.32
C PRO A 6 1.26 0.16 -10.27
N SER A 7 2.37 0.87 -10.06
CA SER A 7 2.41 2.18 -9.44
C SER A 7 2.68 3.21 -10.53
N ASN A 8 1.76 3.33 -11.48
CA ASN A 8 1.76 4.44 -12.43
C ASN A 8 0.34 4.75 -12.88
N THR A 9 -0.29 5.67 -12.17
CA THR A 9 -0.88 6.83 -12.85
C THR A 9 -0.77 8.02 -11.90
N LEU A 10 -0.17 9.11 -12.40
CA LEU A 10 -0.14 10.47 -11.84
C LEU A 10 1.09 10.87 -11.03
N GLY A 11 2.27 10.75 -11.65
CA GLY A 11 3.31 11.76 -11.50
C GLY A 11 3.10 12.88 -12.51
N LEU A 12 2.91 14.12 -12.01
CA LEU A 12 3.16 15.45 -12.63
C LEU A 12 2.08 16.46 -12.22
N PHE A 13 2.35 17.31 -11.21
CA PHE A 13 2.24 18.79 -11.29
C PHE A 13 2.69 19.46 -9.98
N TYR A 14 3.52 20.50 -10.14
CA TYR A 14 4.28 21.26 -9.14
C TYR A 14 3.50 22.47 -8.56
N TRP A 15 3.80 22.80 -7.29
CA TRP A 15 3.97 24.14 -6.65
C TRP A 15 2.88 25.25 -6.66
N THR A 16 2.34 25.58 -5.47
CA THR A 16 2.45 26.85 -4.68
C THR A 16 1.19 27.14 -3.86
N GLY A 17 1.35 27.54 -2.58
CA GLY A 17 0.21 28.07 -1.81
C GLY A 17 0.38 28.17 -0.29
N ALA A 18 1.46 28.79 0.20
CA ALA A 18 1.52 29.24 1.58
C ALA A 18 0.59 30.45 1.79
N LEU A 19 -0.04 30.50 2.98
CA LEU A 19 -0.67 31.64 3.69
C LEU A 19 -2.17 31.47 3.91
N MET A 20 -2.58 31.17 5.16
CA MET A 20 -3.63 31.91 5.89
C MET A 20 -3.53 31.59 7.40
N ILE A 21 -2.81 32.44 8.15
CA ILE A 21 -2.98 32.56 9.61
C ILE A 21 -3.47 33.98 9.88
N PRO A 22 -4.58 34.19 10.62
CA PRO A 22 -5.11 35.51 10.91
C PRO A 22 -4.12 36.41 11.68
N ASP A 23 -4.01 37.68 11.26
CA ASP A 23 -3.09 38.69 11.82
C ASP A 23 -3.27 38.97 13.32
N ALA A 24 -4.40 38.58 13.91
CA ALA A 24 -4.69 38.75 15.33
C ALA A 24 -3.75 37.92 16.24
N ILE A 25 -3.21 36.82 15.75
CA ILE A 25 -2.34 35.90 16.53
C ILE A 25 -0.87 36.37 16.51
N ARG A 26 -0.45 37.15 15.50
CA ARG A 26 0.94 37.62 15.31
C ARG A 26 1.44 38.62 16.35
N ARG A 27 0.55 39.30 17.09
CA ARG A 27 0.94 40.42 17.97
C ARG A 27 1.28 40.02 19.42
N TRP A 28 1.05 38.77 19.82
CA TRP A 28 1.10 38.38 21.24
C TRP A 28 2.09 37.27 21.59
N LEU A 29 2.82 36.72 20.61
CA LEU A 29 3.79 35.65 20.85
C LEU A 29 5.15 36.00 20.23
N PRO A 30 6.26 35.96 21.01
CA PRO A 30 7.60 36.07 20.45
C PRO A 30 7.81 34.99 19.38
N PRO A 31 8.54 35.26 18.28
CA PRO A 31 8.78 34.29 17.20
C PRO A 31 9.35 32.95 17.69
N ILE A 32 10.14 32.97 18.75
CA ILE A 32 10.70 31.78 19.42
C ILE A 32 9.63 30.91 20.07
N CYS A 33 8.57 31.50 20.64
CA CYS A 33 7.48 30.75 21.23
C CYS A 33 6.60 30.09 20.17
N LEU A 34 6.44 30.70 18.99
CA LEU A 34 5.62 30.12 17.91
C LEU A 34 6.29 28.91 17.26
N VAL A 35 7.61 28.97 17.08
CA VAL A 35 8.41 27.83 16.59
C VAL A 35 8.46 26.72 17.64
N ALA A 36 8.60 27.06 18.93
CA ALA A 36 8.56 26.07 20.01
C ALA A 36 7.16 25.46 20.22
N LEU A 37 6.07 26.20 19.99
CA LEU A 37 4.71 25.69 20.13
C LEU A 37 4.28 24.86 18.93
N VAL A 38 4.68 25.24 17.71
CA VAL A 38 4.48 24.41 16.51
C VAL A 38 5.36 23.17 16.59
N ALA A 39 6.62 23.28 17.03
CA ALA A 39 7.47 22.13 17.29
C ALA A 39 6.94 21.27 18.45
N ALA A 40 6.36 21.82 19.51
CA ALA A 40 5.79 21.04 20.61
C ALA A 40 4.45 20.38 20.25
N VAL A 41 3.63 21.00 19.39
CA VAL A 41 2.37 20.43 18.90
C VAL A 41 2.61 19.39 17.79
N TRP A 42 3.68 19.53 17.01
CA TRP A 42 4.09 18.55 15.99
C TRP A 42 5.04 17.46 16.53
N ALA A 43 5.77 17.73 17.62
CA ALA A 43 6.62 16.77 18.33
C ALA A 43 6.00 16.27 19.63
N LEU A 44 4.72 16.56 19.89
CA LEU A 44 3.88 15.66 20.68
C LEU A 44 3.59 14.50 19.74
N PRO A 45 4.30 13.36 19.83
CA PRO A 45 3.67 12.15 19.36
C PRO A 45 2.33 12.13 20.09
N TYR A 46 1.24 11.94 19.37
CA TYR A 46 0.08 11.31 19.99
C TYR A 46 0.59 9.94 20.47
N ARG A 47 1.29 9.92 21.62
CA ARG A 47 1.40 8.76 22.49
C ARG A 47 -0.01 8.58 23.01
N LEU A 48 -0.88 8.09 22.12
CA LEU A 48 -2.05 7.36 22.54
C LEU A 48 -1.46 6.25 23.38
N ASP A 49 -1.67 6.37 24.68
CA ASP A 49 -1.27 5.31 25.59
C ASP A 49 -2.00 4.06 25.10
N CYS A 50 -1.26 3.07 24.56
CA CYS A 50 -1.87 1.87 24.01
C CYS A 50 -2.73 1.17 25.07
N ASP A 51 -2.40 1.37 26.36
CA ASP A 51 -3.17 0.88 27.50
C ASP A 51 -4.50 1.63 27.68
N SER A 52 -4.57 2.92 27.32
CA SER A 52 -5.83 3.68 27.27
C SER A 52 -6.73 3.27 26.10
N LEU A 53 -6.14 2.80 24.99
CA LEU A 53 -6.87 2.28 23.84
C LEU A 53 -7.39 0.86 24.05
N ALA A 54 -6.85 0.09 24.99
CA ALA A 54 -7.32 -1.26 25.32
C ALA A 54 -8.80 -1.29 25.78
N HIS A 55 -9.37 -0.14 26.15
CA HIS A 55 -10.79 0.03 26.52
C HIS A 55 -11.58 0.90 25.54
N GLY A 56 -10.97 1.31 24.42
CA GLY A 56 -11.58 2.15 23.39
C GLY A 56 -12.35 1.36 22.32
N VAL A 57 -12.92 2.10 21.36
CA VAL A 57 -13.66 1.56 20.20
C VAL A 57 -12.74 0.77 19.24
N ASP A 58 -11.42 0.94 19.36
CA ASP A 58 -10.40 0.22 18.60
C ASP A 58 -9.23 -0.20 19.51
N PRO A 59 -9.27 -1.43 20.08
CA PRO A 59 -8.21 -1.86 20.97
C PRO A 59 -6.90 -2.06 20.21
N ALA A 60 -5.79 -1.64 20.80
CA ALA A 60 -4.46 -2.01 20.31
C ALA A 60 -4.27 -3.52 20.47
N ILE A 61 -3.81 -4.24 19.45
CA ILE A 61 -3.47 -5.68 19.54
C ILE A 61 -1.98 -5.91 19.80
N ALA A 62 -1.15 -4.94 19.44
CA ALA A 62 0.28 -4.98 19.67
C ALA A 62 0.82 -3.56 19.79
N ARG A 63 2.01 -3.44 20.38
CA ARG A 63 2.78 -2.21 20.49
C ARG A 63 4.13 -2.41 19.80
N VAL A 64 4.48 -1.49 18.92
CA VAL A 64 5.80 -1.37 18.29
C VAL A 64 6.41 -0.09 18.83
N ASP A 65 7.37 -0.20 19.74
CA ASP A 65 7.91 0.89 20.56
C ASP A 65 6.81 1.77 21.20
N SER A 66 6.50 2.90 20.56
CA SER A 66 5.53 3.89 21.01
C SER A 66 4.28 3.97 20.14
N GLN A 67 4.21 3.18 19.07
CA GLN A 67 3.05 3.07 18.20
C GLN A 67 2.23 1.83 18.55
N CYS A 68 0.91 1.96 18.44
CA CYS A 68 -0.02 0.86 18.63
C CYS A 68 -0.45 0.32 17.27
N ILE A 69 -0.42 -1.00 17.12
CA ILE A 69 -1.12 -1.69 16.04
C ILE A 69 -2.55 -1.89 16.51
N LEU A 70 -3.49 -1.19 15.86
CA LEU A 70 -4.91 -1.26 16.19
C LEU A 70 -5.55 -2.53 15.64
N LEU A 71 -6.59 -3.04 16.31
CA LEU A 71 -7.36 -4.19 15.86
C LEU A 71 -7.94 -3.95 14.47
N SER A 72 -8.40 -2.73 14.17
CA SER A 72 -8.91 -2.40 12.83
C SER A 72 -7.86 -2.61 11.74
N HIS A 73 -6.63 -2.15 11.96
CA HIS A 73 -5.52 -2.31 11.01
C HIS A 73 -5.19 -3.78 10.79
N TYR A 74 -5.13 -4.57 11.87
CA TYR A 74 -4.92 -6.01 11.77
C TYR A 74 -6.06 -6.73 11.02
N THR A 75 -7.31 -6.39 11.34
CA THR A 75 -8.49 -7.03 10.74
C THR A 75 -8.56 -6.72 9.24
N GLU A 76 -8.22 -5.49 8.85
CA GLU A 76 -8.08 -5.12 7.43
C GLU A 76 -7.04 -6.00 6.72
N ARG A 77 -5.85 -6.16 7.31
CA ARG A 77 -4.78 -7.00 6.73
C ARG A 77 -5.21 -8.45 6.62
N LEU A 78 -5.84 -8.99 7.66
CA LEU A 78 -6.37 -10.35 7.67
C LEU A 78 -7.41 -10.56 6.56
N TYR A 79 -8.35 -9.63 6.42
CA TYR A 79 -9.37 -9.70 5.38
C TYR A 79 -8.77 -9.75 3.97
N VAL A 80 -7.76 -8.91 3.69
CA VAL A 80 -7.07 -8.90 2.39
C VAL A 80 -6.39 -10.26 2.12
N ILE A 81 -5.70 -10.81 3.12
CA ILE A 81 -5.01 -12.11 3.01
C ILE A 81 -6.00 -13.25 2.78
N GLU A 82 -7.07 -13.34 3.58
CA GLU A 82 -8.09 -14.38 3.44
C GLU A 82 -8.81 -14.30 2.10
N THR A 83 -9.07 -13.09 1.60
CA THR A 83 -9.69 -12.89 0.28
C THR A 83 -8.75 -13.36 -0.83
N ALA A 84 -7.46 -13.01 -0.75
CA ALA A 84 -6.46 -13.47 -1.71
C ALA A 84 -6.29 -15.00 -1.68
N MET A 85 -6.31 -15.63 -0.50
CA MET A 85 -6.29 -17.10 -0.37
C MET A 85 -7.51 -17.75 -1.04
N LYS A 86 -8.72 -17.23 -0.79
CA LYS A 86 -9.95 -17.76 -1.42
C LYS A 86 -9.90 -17.67 -2.94
N GLN A 87 -9.33 -16.58 -3.47
CA GLN A 87 -9.18 -16.40 -4.92
C GLN A 87 -8.18 -17.40 -5.52
N GLU A 88 -7.07 -17.68 -4.83
CA GLU A 88 -6.10 -18.71 -5.21
C GLU A 88 -6.74 -20.11 -5.21
N GLU A 89 -7.48 -20.46 -4.15
CA GLU A 89 -8.19 -21.75 -4.03
C GLU A 89 -9.21 -21.97 -5.15
N GLN A 90 -9.82 -20.89 -5.63
CA GLN A 90 -10.76 -20.91 -6.76
C GLN A 90 -10.05 -20.98 -8.13
N GLY A 91 -8.70 -20.98 -8.16
CA GLY A 91 -7.91 -21.01 -9.38
C GLY A 91 -7.98 -19.71 -10.20
N LEU A 92 -8.49 -18.62 -9.61
CA LEU A 92 -8.66 -17.34 -10.30
C LEU A 92 -7.32 -16.64 -10.60
N ILE A 93 -6.24 -17.11 -9.99
CA ILE A 93 -4.89 -16.53 -10.08
C ILE A 93 -4.00 -17.31 -11.08
N ALA A 94 -4.47 -18.46 -11.60
CA ALA A 94 -3.68 -19.38 -12.44
C ALA A 94 -3.11 -18.78 -13.74
N ASN A 95 -3.54 -17.58 -14.14
CA ASN A 95 -3.07 -16.86 -15.34
C ASN A 95 -2.15 -15.66 -15.02
N HIS A 96 -1.74 -15.46 -13.77
CA HIS A 96 -0.86 -14.34 -13.44
C HIS A 96 0.57 -14.56 -13.98
N PRO A 97 1.23 -13.52 -14.51
CA PRO A 97 2.60 -13.64 -15.06
C PRO A 97 3.67 -14.01 -14.02
N ASP A 98 3.33 -13.99 -12.72
CA ASP A 98 4.24 -14.27 -11.60
C ASP A 98 3.69 -15.38 -10.68
N THR A 99 3.36 -16.53 -11.30
CA THR A 99 2.81 -17.70 -10.61
C THR A 99 3.75 -18.28 -9.55
N ASP A 100 5.07 -18.14 -9.73
CA ASP A 100 6.05 -18.65 -8.78
C ASP A 100 6.07 -17.81 -7.49
N TYR A 101 6.09 -16.47 -7.58
CA TYR A 101 6.02 -15.63 -6.38
C TYR A 101 4.72 -15.83 -5.61
N GLN A 102 3.58 -15.86 -6.32
CA GLN A 102 2.27 -16.05 -5.71
C GLN A 102 2.14 -17.40 -5.02
N ARG A 103 2.65 -18.47 -5.65
CA ARG A 103 2.68 -19.80 -5.03
C ARG A 103 3.52 -19.81 -3.76
N ARG A 104 4.72 -19.20 -3.77
CA ARG A 104 5.56 -19.09 -2.58
C ARG A 104 4.87 -18.31 -1.47
N TRP A 105 4.20 -17.20 -1.81
CA TRP A 105 3.40 -16.45 -0.85
C TRP A 105 2.27 -17.30 -0.27
N TYR A 106 1.51 -18.01 -1.10
CA TYR A 106 0.43 -18.89 -0.66
C TYR A 106 0.92 -20.02 0.26
N ASP A 107 2.04 -20.66 -0.10
CA ASP A 107 2.68 -21.70 0.72
C ASP A 107 3.09 -21.15 2.09
N ARG A 108 3.67 -19.94 2.14
CA ARG A 108 4.00 -19.26 3.40
C ARG A 108 2.75 -18.93 4.22
N VAL A 109 1.69 -18.42 3.61
CA VAL A 109 0.44 -18.13 4.33
C VAL A 109 -0.16 -19.41 4.90
N ASN A 110 -0.15 -20.53 4.16
CA ASN A 110 -0.60 -21.82 4.67
C ASN A 110 0.26 -22.34 5.82
N PHE A 111 1.57 -22.13 5.77
CA PHE A 111 2.49 -22.59 6.81
C PHE A 111 2.39 -21.74 8.10
N TYR A 112 2.36 -20.41 7.95
CA TYR A 112 2.35 -19.48 9.08
C TYR A 112 0.95 -19.24 9.65
N GLY A 113 -0.08 -19.33 8.81
CA GLY A 113 -1.46 -18.95 9.09
C GLY A 113 -1.73 -17.48 8.69
N PRO A 114 -2.93 -17.18 8.15
CA PRO A 114 -3.26 -15.83 7.68
C PRO A 114 -3.22 -14.78 8.80
N GLU A 115 -3.53 -15.15 10.04
CA GLU A 115 -3.44 -14.28 11.21
C GLU A 115 -1.99 -13.86 11.52
N THR A 116 -1.04 -14.79 11.36
CA THR A 116 0.37 -14.50 11.58
C THR A 116 0.89 -13.54 10.50
N VAL A 117 0.53 -13.81 9.23
CA VAL A 117 0.93 -12.97 8.10
C VAL A 117 0.29 -11.57 8.21
N ALA A 118 -0.97 -11.48 8.62
CA ALA A 118 -1.66 -10.21 8.85
C ALA A 118 -0.98 -9.37 9.94
N LEU A 119 -0.59 -10.00 11.06
CA LEU A 119 0.17 -9.31 12.10
C LEU A 119 1.54 -8.87 11.57
N ALA A 120 2.25 -9.75 10.86
CA ALA A 120 3.56 -9.43 10.29
C ALA A 120 3.51 -8.21 9.38
N ASP A 121 2.54 -8.14 8.47
CA ASP A 121 2.34 -6.98 7.61
C ASP A 121 2.03 -5.71 8.42
N ALA A 122 1.17 -5.82 9.44
CA ALA A 122 0.85 -4.69 10.30
C ALA A 122 2.05 -4.19 11.12
N ILE A 123 2.92 -5.10 11.58
CA ILE A 123 4.19 -4.80 12.26
C ILE A 123 5.11 -4.05 11.31
N ARG A 124 5.40 -4.61 10.14
CA ARG A 124 6.27 -4.01 9.13
C ARG A 124 5.80 -2.60 8.79
N ASP A 125 4.52 -2.43 8.48
CA ASP A 125 3.93 -1.13 8.19
C ASP A 125 4.09 -0.12 9.33
N SER A 126 3.86 -0.55 10.57
CA SER A 126 3.99 0.34 11.74
C SER A 126 5.43 0.80 11.93
N ILE A 127 6.39 -0.12 11.79
CA ILE A 127 7.83 0.17 11.90
C ILE A 127 8.23 1.18 10.82
N LEU A 128 7.91 0.89 9.56
CA LEU A 128 8.28 1.74 8.43
C LEU A 128 7.60 3.11 8.49
N TYR A 129 6.34 3.17 8.93
CA TYR A 129 5.66 4.43 9.15
C TYR A 129 6.32 5.25 10.27
N GLN A 130 6.66 4.65 11.41
CA GLN A 130 7.37 5.31 12.49
C GLN A 130 8.71 5.88 11.99
N ARG A 131 9.47 5.07 11.25
CA ARG A 131 10.74 5.50 10.64
C ARG A 131 10.53 6.65 9.66
N ALA A 132 9.50 6.59 8.81
CA ALA A 132 9.20 7.64 7.85
C ALA A 132 8.91 8.97 8.56
N VAL A 133 8.05 8.94 9.59
CA VAL A 133 7.73 10.12 10.40
C VAL A 133 8.97 10.66 11.13
N SER A 134 9.76 9.80 11.76
CA SER A 134 10.99 10.20 12.46
C SER A 134 12.04 10.81 11.53
N ASN A 135 12.06 10.42 10.26
CA ASN A 135 12.94 10.99 9.23
C ASN A 135 12.34 12.22 8.50
N GLY A 136 11.21 12.75 8.97
CA GLY A 136 10.60 13.96 8.41
C GLY A 136 9.76 13.73 7.15
N HIS A 137 9.41 12.49 6.83
CA HIS A 137 8.57 12.13 5.69
C HIS A 137 7.08 12.02 6.06
N ALA A 138 6.64 12.66 7.14
CA ALA A 138 5.24 12.70 7.51
C ALA A 138 4.41 13.43 6.43
N PRO A 139 3.30 12.85 5.94
CA PRO A 139 2.48 13.49 4.93
C PRO A 139 1.73 14.69 5.51
N SER A 140 1.51 15.70 4.67
CA SER A 140 0.71 16.85 5.06
C SER A 140 -0.77 16.49 5.17
N ARG A 141 -1.55 17.36 5.83
CA ARG A 141 -3.00 17.18 5.91
C ARG A 141 -3.63 17.27 4.52
N GLU A 142 -3.11 18.14 3.67
CA GLU A 142 -3.58 18.37 2.31
C GLU A 142 -3.35 17.15 1.42
N GLU A 143 -2.18 16.50 1.52
CA GLU A 143 -1.88 15.26 0.79
C GLU A 143 -2.86 14.14 1.16
N VAL A 144 -3.10 13.96 2.46
CA VAL A 144 -4.05 12.96 2.95
C VAL A 144 -5.48 13.30 2.51
N SER A 145 -5.89 14.56 2.62
CA SER A 145 -7.24 15.00 2.21
C SER A 145 -7.47 14.78 0.72
N ALA A 146 -6.50 15.12 -0.13
CA ALA A 146 -6.61 14.93 -1.57
C ALA A 146 -6.78 13.45 -1.95
N LEU A 147 -6.04 12.56 -1.29
CA LEU A 147 -6.16 11.12 -1.51
C LEU A 147 -7.51 10.57 -1.00
N LEU A 148 -8.00 11.06 0.14
CA LEU A 148 -9.32 10.70 0.65
C LEU A 148 -10.46 11.17 -0.27
N ASP A 149 -10.35 12.37 -0.85
CA ASP A 149 -11.33 12.87 -1.81
C ASP A 149 -11.30 12.04 -3.11
N GLN A 150 -10.11 11.60 -3.55
CA GLN A 150 -9.98 10.67 -4.67
C GLN A 150 -10.64 9.32 -4.36
N ASP A 151 -10.46 8.79 -3.15
CA ASP A 151 -11.08 7.53 -2.74
C ASP A 151 -12.60 7.61 -2.66
N ARG A 152 -13.12 8.73 -2.13
CA ARG A 152 -14.56 8.99 -2.14
C ARG A 152 -15.10 9.02 -3.55
N LEU A 153 -14.44 9.75 -4.45
CA LEU A 153 -14.85 9.82 -5.85
C LEU A 153 -14.82 8.43 -6.51
N ARG A 154 -13.78 7.61 -6.25
CA ARG A 154 -13.70 6.23 -6.75
C ARG A 154 -14.81 5.33 -6.19
N SER A 155 -15.10 5.44 -4.89
CA SER A 155 -16.18 4.69 -4.25
C SER A 155 -17.54 5.08 -4.81
N GLU A 156 -17.84 6.38 -4.92
CA GLU A 156 -19.07 6.91 -5.54
C GLU A 156 -19.19 6.42 -6.99
N THR A 157 -18.12 6.57 -7.76
CA THR A 157 -18.00 6.10 -9.15
C THR A 157 -18.35 4.61 -9.28
N PHE A 158 -17.78 3.78 -8.41
CA PHE A 158 -18.02 2.34 -8.45
C PHE A 158 -19.50 2.03 -8.20
N HIS A 159 -20.10 2.62 -7.17
CA HIS A 159 -21.53 2.47 -6.88
C HIS A 159 -22.42 2.94 -8.04
N ASP A 160 -22.08 4.07 -8.66
CA ASP A 160 -22.80 4.59 -9.82
C ASP A 160 -22.77 3.59 -10.99
N LEU A 161 -21.59 3.07 -11.35
CA LEU A 161 -21.43 2.10 -12.45
C LEU A 161 -22.28 0.85 -12.25
N ILE A 162 -22.34 0.34 -11.02
CA ILE A 162 -23.13 -0.84 -10.67
C ILE A 162 -24.62 -0.58 -10.76
N ASN A 163 -25.07 0.56 -10.24
CA ASN A 163 -26.47 0.95 -10.34
C ASN A 163 -26.87 1.17 -11.80
N MET A 164 -26.00 1.77 -12.61
CA MET A 164 -26.19 1.92 -14.06
C MET A 164 -26.28 0.57 -14.77
N ALA A 165 -25.41 -0.38 -14.43
CA ALA A 165 -25.48 -1.74 -14.95
C ALA A 165 -26.79 -2.45 -14.63
N ARG A 166 -27.26 -2.36 -13.38
CA ARG A 166 -28.56 -2.92 -12.96
C ARG A 166 -29.72 -2.28 -13.73
N LEU A 167 -29.69 -0.97 -13.94
CA LEU A 167 -30.70 -0.25 -14.71
C LEU A 167 -30.69 -0.68 -16.18
N ALA A 168 -29.51 -0.81 -16.77
CA ALA A 168 -29.35 -1.26 -18.15
C ALA A 168 -29.82 -2.72 -18.35
N GLN A 169 -29.49 -3.62 -17.41
CA GLN A 169 -29.98 -5.01 -17.40
C GLN A 169 -31.51 -5.10 -17.32
N ASN A 170 -32.12 -4.21 -16.53
CA ASN A 170 -33.59 -4.10 -16.41
C ASN A 170 -34.24 -3.31 -17.55
N GLN A 171 -33.47 -2.90 -18.57
CA GLN A 171 -33.93 -2.07 -19.70
C GLN A 171 -34.54 -0.73 -19.27
N ASP A 172 -34.20 -0.21 -18.08
CA ASP A 172 -34.65 1.09 -17.59
C ASP A 172 -33.73 2.20 -18.12
N ARG A 173 -33.98 2.60 -19.37
CA ARG A 173 -33.24 3.66 -20.05
C ARG A 173 -33.37 5.02 -19.36
N ALA A 174 -34.52 5.33 -18.77
CA ALA A 174 -34.75 6.64 -18.15
C ALA A 174 -33.96 6.76 -16.84
N GLY A 175 -33.98 5.71 -16.02
CA GLY A 175 -33.15 5.62 -14.83
C GLY A 175 -31.65 5.67 -15.17
N PHE A 176 -31.22 4.93 -16.18
CA PHE A 176 -29.83 4.91 -16.64
C PHE A 176 -29.33 6.31 -17.02
N LEU A 177 -30.04 7.00 -17.92
CA LEU A 177 -29.64 8.34 -18.38
C LEU A 177 -29.67 9.38 -17.26
N LYS A 178 -30.61 9.24 -16.32
CA LYS A 178 -30.66 10.10 -15.14
C LYS A 178 -29.41 9.91 -14.26
N LEU A 179 -29.07 8.68 -13.93
CA LEU A 179 -27.91 8.38 -13.09
C LEU A 179 -26.59 8.77 -13.79
N ALA A 180 -26.49 8.51 -15.10
CA ALA A 180 -25.36 8.94 -15.93
C ALA A 180 -25.16 10.47 -15.91
N ALA A 181 -26.25 11.25 -15.91
CA ALA A 181 -26.19 12.70 -15.81
C ALA A 181 -25.85 13.19 -14.38
N GLU A 182 -26.25 12.44 -13.35
CA GLU A 182 -26.06 12.78 -11.93
C GLU A 182 -24.70 12.36 -11.37
N THR A 183 -23.98 11.42 -12.02
CA THR A 183 -22.67 10.97 -11.54
C THR A 183 -21.68 12.12 -11.40
N ARG A 184 -20.93 12.14 -10.30
CA ARG A 184 -19.94 13.20 -10.00
C ARG A 184 -18.62 13.01 -10.75
N ASN A 185 -18.41 11.84 -11.36
CA ASN A 185 -17.19 11.57 -12.11
C ASN A 185 -17.31 12.13 -13.54
N PRO A 186 -16.52 13.17 -13.89
CA PRO A 186 -16.65 13.82 -15.19
C PRO A 186 -16.21 12.93 -16.36
N ASP A 187 -15.30 11.98 -16.12
CA ASP A 187 -14.81 11.07 -17.16
C ASP A 187 -15.89 10.06 -17.52
N ILE A 188 -16.55 9.49 -16.50
CA ILE A 188 -17.69 8.58 -16.72
C ILE A 188 -18.83 9.31 -17.40
N ARG A 189 -19.18 10.51 -16.92
CA ARG A 189 -20.23 11.31 -17.55
C ARG A 189 -19.95 11.52 -19.04
N ARG A 190 -18.72 11.92 -19.40
CA ARG A 190 -18.32 12.10 -20.79
C ARG A 190 -18.42 10.80 -21.59
N THR A 191 -17.91 9.68 -21.05
CA THR A 191 -18.01 8.38 -21.71
C THR A 191 -19.47 7.95 -21.94
N LEU A 192 -20.36 8.28 -21.00
CA LEU A 192 -21.78 7.92 -21.07
C LEU A 192 -22.62 8.85 -21.95
N GLU A 193 -22.20 10.10 -22.15
CA GLU A 193 -22.85 11.02 -23.10
C GLU A 193 -22.77 10.49 -24.54
N ASP A 194 -21.72 9.73 -24.85
CA ASP A 194 -21.46 9.19 -26.18
C ASP A 194 -22.00 7.75 -26.37
N LEU A 195 -22.41 7.06 -25.30
CA LEU A 195 -22.87 5.67 -25.35
C LEU A 195 -24.41 5.56 -25.21
N THR A 196 -25.02 4.79 -26.10
CA THR A 196 -26.38 4.28 -25.88
C THR A 196 -26.37 3.20 -24.78
N PRO A 197 -27.51 2.91 -24.12
CA PRO A 197 -27.59 1.83 -23.13
C PRO A 197 -27.15 0.46 -23.68
N SER A 198 -27.38 0.21 -24.97
CA SER A 198 -26.97 -1.04 -25.61
C SER A 198 -25.45 -1.11 -25.80
N GLU A 199 -24.80 -0.03 -26.24
CA GLU A 199 -23.34 0.04 -26.36
C GLU A 199 -22.67 0.00 -24.98
N PHE A 200 -23.29 0.60 -23.96
CA PHE A 200 -22.86 0.46 -22.58
C PHE A 200 -22.91 -1.02 -22.14
N MET A 201 -24.02 -1.74 -22.39
CA MET A 201 -24.10 -3.16 -22.06
C MET A 201 -23.09 -4.02 -22.84
N GLU A 202 -22.89 -3.74 -24.14
CA GLU A 202 -21.91 -4.41 -24.98
C GLU A 202 -20.49 -4.23 -24.43
N SER A 203 -20.14 -3.03 -23.95
CA SER A 203 -18.84 -2.78 -23.30
C SER A 203 -18.66 -3.50 -21.96
N LEU A 204 -19.73 -4.07 -21.41
CA LEU A 204 -19.72 -4.81 -20.16
C LEU A 204 -20.01 -6.31 -20.37
N GLU A 205 -20.17 -6.78 -21.61
CA GLU A 205 -20.38 -8.21 -21.91
C GLU A 205 -19.18 -9.06 -21.49
N GLU A 206 -18.00 -8.46 -21.38
CA GLU A 206 -16.78 -9.11 -20.88
C GLU A 206 -16.70 -9.13 -19.34
N ILE A 207 -17.59 -8.42 -18.63
CA ILE A 207 -17.58 -8.38 -17.16
C ILE A 207 -18.39 -9.55 -16.59
N ASP A 208 -17.75 -10.35 -15.73
CA ASP A 208 -18.47 -11.31 -14.91
C ASP A 208 -19.29 -10.57 -13.84
N TRP A 209 -20.56 -10.31 -14.17
CA TRP A 209 -21.51 -9.63 -13.28
C TRP A 209 -21.71 -10.32 -11.94
N ARG A 210 -21.60 -11.65 -11.88
CA ARG A 210 -21.71 -12.38 -10.61
C ARG A 210 -20.49 -12.12 -9.75
N GLN A 211 -19.31 -12.09 -10.36
CA GLN A 211 -18.08 -11.73 -9.66
C GLN A 211 -18.15 -10.29 -9.15
N LEU A 212 -18.64 -9.34 -9.95
CA LEU A 212 -18.79 -7.95 -9.52
C LEU A 212 -19.80 -7.79 -8.37
N GLU A 213 -20.96 -8.46 -8.44
CA GLU A 213 -21.93 -8.49 -7.34
C GLU A 213 -21.37 -9.11 -6.06
N GLN A 214 -20.54 -10.13 -6.20
CA GLN A 214 -19.87 -10.75 -5.07
C GLN A 214 -18.84 -9.80 -4.44
N MET A 215 -17.99 -9.16 -5.27
CA MET A 215 -17.02 -8.16 -4.82
C MET A 215 -17.69 -6.99 -4.09
N LEU A 216 -18.89 -6.61 -4.52
CA LEU A 216 -19.69 -5.59 -3.83
C LEU A 216 -20.16 -6.02 -2.46
N LYS A 217 -20.79 -7.21 -2.36
CA LYS A 217 -21.27 -7.73 -1.09
C LYS A 217 -20.11 -7.90 -0.10
N GLU A 218 -18.97 -8.34 -0.61
CA GLU A 218 -17.72 -8.44 0.14
C GLU A 218 -17.21 -7.06 0.59
N GLY A 219 -17.21 -6.07 -0.29
CA GLY A 219 -16.85 -4.69 0.04
C GLY A 219 -17.80 -4.05 1.06
N GLU A 220 -19.11 -4.21 0.91
CA GLU A 220 -20.13 -3.75 1.85
C GLU A 220 -19.94 -4.40 3.22
N ALA A 221 -19.81 -5.74 3.27
CA ALA A 221 -19.55 -6.47 4.51
C ALA A 221 -18.25 -6.01 5.19
N TYR A 222 -17.21 -5.70 4.40
CA TYR A 222 -15.98 -5.12 4.89
C TYR A 222 -16.22 -3.75 5.55
N PHE A 223 -16.91 -2.81 4.89
CA PHE A 223 -17.22 -1.50 5.48
C PHE A 223 -18.12 -1.60 6.71
N GLU A 224 -19.10 -2.51 6.69
CA GLU A 224 -20.00 -2.76 7.82
C GLU A 224 -19.24 -3.28 9.05
N SER A 225 -18.22 -4.11 8.84
CA SER A 225 -17.43 -4.70 9.95
C SER A 225 -16.71 -3.65 10.81
N PHE A 226 -16.38 -2.49 10.24
CA PHE A 226 -15.75 -1.38 10.94
C PHE A 226 -16.72 -0.25 11.33
N GLY A 227 -17.91 -0.23 10.72
CA GLY A 227 -18.81 0.92 10.71
C GLY A 227 -18.37 1.96 9.67
N HIS A 228 -19.27 2.28 8.74
CA HIS A 228 -18.98 3.15 7.59
C HIS A 228 -18.41 4.52 8.00
N GLU A 229 -18.99 5.17 9.02
CA GLU A 229 -18.51 6.46 9.51
C GLU A 229 -17.07 6.38 10.06
N ARG A 230 -16.80 5.39 10.92
CA ARG A 230 -15.49 5.18 11.52
C ARG A 230 -14.43 4.84 10.46
N TYR A 231 -14.79 4.04 9.47
CA TYR A 231 -13.87 3.74 8.37
C TYR A 231 -13.39 5.01 7.67
N TRP A 232 -14.32 5.89 7.27
CA TRP A 232 -14.00 7.11 6.54
C TRP A 232 -13.33 8.19 7.40
N GLN A 233 -13.64 8.26 8.69
CA GLN A 233 -13.15 9.33 9.58
C GLN A 233 -11.84 8.97 10.29
N GLU A 234 -11.58 7.68 10.56
CA GLU A 234 -10.46 7.25 11.41
C GLU A 234 -9.53 6.29 10.69
N ILE A 235 -10.05 5.16 10.17
CA ILE A 235 -9.25 4.05 9.65
C ILE A 235 -8.57 4.45 8.34
N LEU A 236 -9.34 4.90 7.35
CA LEU A 236 -8.83 5.24 6.03
C LEU A 236 -7.83 6.41 6.08
N PRO A 237 -8.06 7.52 6.82
CA PRO A 237 -7.05 8.56 6.97
C PRO A 237 -5.74 8.06 7.57
N ALA A 238 -5.80 7.17 8.57
CA ALA A 238 -4.60 6.58 9.17
C ALA A 238 -3.86 5.68 8.16
N LYS A 239 -4.60 4.87 7.38
CA LYS A 239 -4.05 4.07 6.28
C LYS A 239 -3.36 4.93 5.23
N ARG A 240 -4.02 5.98 4.72
CA ARG A 240 -3.45 6.88 3.70
C ARG A 240 -2.21 7.61 4.20
N ARG A 241 -2.11 7.93 5.49
CA ARG A 241 -0.86 8.47 6.04
C ARG A 241 0.30 7.51 5.91
N ARG A 242 0.08 6.21 6.14
CA ARG A 242 1.13 5.18 6.00
C ARG A 242 1.54 5.02 4.53
N GLU A 243 0.56 4.89 3.64
CA GLU A 243 0.78 4.71 2.20
C GLU A 243 1.43 5.91 1.51
N LEU A 244 1.34 7.12 2.10
CA LEU A 244 2.06 8.29 1.61
C LEU A 244 3.46 8.44 2.24
N ALA A 245 3.64 8.05 3.51
CA ALA A 245 4.91 8.23 4.22
C ALA A 245 5.95 7.17 3.84
N ILE A 246 5.54 5.90 3.73
CA ILE A 246 6.46 4.78 3.50
C ILE A 246 7.16 4.89 2.13
N PRO A 247 6.47 5.21 1.02
CA PRO A 247 7.15 5.41 -0.27
C PRO A 247 8.14 6.57 -0.26
N LYS A 248 7.85 7.66 0.47
CA LYS A 248 8.79 8.79 0.63
C LYS A 248 10.06 8.35 1.39
N LEU A 249 9.91 7.50 2.39
CA LEU A 249 11.05 6.91 3.10
C LEU A 249 11.84 5.96 2.18
N GLU A 250 11.14 5.09 1.44
CA GLU A 250 11.76 4.20 0.47
C GLU A 250 12.58 4.99 -0.54
N GLU A 251 11.98 5.98 -1.21
CA GLU A 251 12.67 6.88 -2.15
C GLU A 251 13.93 7.49 -1.54
N ALA A 252 13.86 8.01 -0.32
CA ALA A 252 15.02 8.58 0.38
C ALA A 252 16.13 7.54 0.65
N VAL A 253 15.77 6.30 1.01
CA VAL A 253 16.74 5.19 1.19
C VAL A 253 17.37 4.80 -0.15
N LEU A 254 16.57 4.69 -1.20
CA LEU A 254 17.03 4.34 -2.54
C LEU A 254 18.01 5.41 -3.08
N GLU A 255 17.66 6.69 -2.94
CA GLU A 255 18.51 7.84 -3.33
C GLU A 255 19.83 7.88 -2.54
N ALA A 256 19.79 7.61 -1.24
CA ALA A 256 20.98 7.60 -0.40
C ALA A 256 21.95 6.45 -0.73
N SER A 257 21.44 5.35 -1.32
CA SER A 257 22.26 4.21 -1.73
C SER A 257 23.02 4.43 -3.05
N ALA A 258 22.75 5.52 -3.76
CA ALA A 258 23.18 5.71 -5.12
C ALA A 258 24.71 5.93 -5.26
N GLU A 259 25.42 4.91 -5.72
CA GLU A 259 26.13 5.08 -6.99
C GLU A 259 25.07 5.56 -8.01
N GLY A 260 25.22 6.77 -8.57
CA GLY A 260 24.16 7.55 -9.22
C GLY A 260 23.23 6.83 -10.24
N PRO A 261 22.12 7.46 -10.65
CA PRO A 261 21.05 6.88 -11.48
C PRO A 261 21.49 6.33 -12.86
N ASP A 262 22.73 6.62 -13.28
CA ASP A 262 23.34 6.12 -14.51
C ASP A 262 24.18 4.84 -14.31
N GLY A 263 24.22 4.30 -13.09
CA GLY A 263 24.79 2.98 -12.80
C GLY A 263 23.98 1.89 -13.51
N PRO A 264 24.62 0.86 -14.09
CA PRO A 264 23.93 -0.13 -14.93
C PRO A 264 23.04 -1.12 -14.16
N TYR A 265 22.63 -0.79 -12.93
CA TYR A 265 21.87 -1.68 -12.05
C TYR A 265 20.79 -0.97 -11.23
N ALA A 266 19.54 -1.20 -11.62
CA ALA A 266 18.35 -0.72 -10.92
C ALA A 266 18.06 -1.46 -9.59
N ASP A 267 18.74 -2.59 -9.34
CA ASP A 267 18.39 -3.50 -8.22
C ASP A 267 19.23 -3.27 -6.96
N VAL A 268 20.37 -2.57 -7.04
CA VAL A 268 21.21 -2.20 -5.88
C VAL A 268 20.44 -1.31 -4.88
N PRO A 269 19.67 -0.31 -5.33
CA PRO A 269 18.77 0.41 -4.44
C PRO A 269 17.78 -0.50 -3.72
N ARG A 270 17.23 -1.52 -4.40
CA ARG A 270 16.27 -2.44 -3.78
C ARG A 270 16.89 -3.29 -2.67
N LEU A 271 18.14 -3.76 -2.85
CA LEU A 271 18.87 -4.44 -1.78
C LEU A 271 19.10 -3.52 -0.56
N ALA A 272 19.38 -2.23 -0.79
CA ALA A 272 19.50 -1.25 0.29
C ALA A 272 18.17 -1.07 1.05
N TRP A 273 17.04 -1.04 0.34
CA TRP A 273 15.73 -1.00 0.97
C TRP A 273 15.40 -2.25 1.79
N LEU A 274 15.68 -3.44 1.27
CA LEU A 274 15.47 -4.69 2.03
C LEU A 274 16.36 -4.76 3.28
N GLY A 275 17.63 -4.36 3.16
CA GLY A 275 18.53 -4.27 4.32
C GLY A 275 18.06 -3.23 5.34
N TYR A 276 17.51 -2.10 4.88
CA TYR A 276 16.91 -1.10 5.75
C TYR A 276 15.69 -1.65 6.51
N GLN A 277 14.77 -2.34 5.82
CA GLN A 277 13.60 -2.96 6.45
C GLN A 277 14.03 -3.96 7.53
N GLN A 278 15.02 -4.81 7.24
CA GLN A 278 15.54 -5.78 8.18
C GLN A 278 16.12 -5.11 9.43
N SER A 279 17.02 -4.13 9.27
CA SER A 279 17.59 -3.36 10.39
C SER A 279 16.49 -2.69 11.21
N ALA A 280 15.49 -2.11 10.54
CA ALA A 280 14.38 -1.46 11.22
C ALA A 280 13.54 -2.43 12.07
N ILE A 281 13.38 -3.69 11.63
CA ILE A 281 12.68 -4.74 12.38
C ILE A 281 13.52 -5.22 13.57
N GLU A 282 14.84 -5.37 13.40
CA GLU A 282 15.75 -5.83 14.47
C GLU A 282 15.90 -4.82 15.62
N GLU A 283 15.69 -3.52 15.34
CA GLU A 283 15.89 -2.43 16.30
C GLU A 283 14.67 -2.11 17.19
N VAL A 284 13.48 -2.61 16.87
CA VAL A 284 12.24 -2.24 17.58
C VAL A 284 11.83 -3.25 18.65
N ASN A 285 11.18 -2.76 19.71
CA ASN A 285 10.54 -3.63 20.69
C ASN A 285 9.07 -3.87 20.32
N ILE A 286 8.65 -5.13 20.24
CA ILE A 286 7.30 -5.52 19.85
C ILE A 286 6.66 -6.35 20.95
N GLU A 287 5.49 -5.91 21.42
CA GLU A 287 4.76 -6.56 22.50
C GLU A 287 3.29 -6.75 22.14
N LEU A 288 2.73 -7.94 22.37
CA LEU A 288 1.29 -8.15 22.27
C LEU A 288 0.57 -7.51 23.45
N THR A 289 -0.60 -6.96 23.18
CA THR A 289 -1.52 -6.51 24.24
C THR A 289 -2.44 -7.67 24.65
N ARG A 290 -3.24 -7.46 25.70
CA ARG A 290 -4.22 -8.46 26.17
C ARG A 290 -5.37 -8.70 25.20
N THR A 291 -5.58 -7.80 24.25
CA THR A 291 -6.65 -7.86 23.24
C THR A 291 -6.20 -8.48 21.94
N ALA A 292 -4.93 -8.92 21.85
CA ALA A 292 -4.44 -9.70 20.73
C ALA A 292 -5.25 -11.00 20.56
N PRO A 293 -5.62 -11.39 19.32
CA PRO A 293 -6.24 -12.68 19.09
C PRO A 293 -5.34 -13.83 19.55
N PRO A 294 -5.89 -14.92 20.14
CA PRO A 294 -5.07 -16.00 20.70
C PRO A 294 -4.16 -16.74 19.71
N ALA A 295 -4.53 -16.74 18.42
CA ALA A 295 -3.76 -17.39 17.37
C ALA A 295 -2.51 -16.60 16.94
N VAL A 296 -2.39 -15.34 17.37
CA VAL A 296 -1.35 -14.42 16.93
C VAL A 296 -0.10 -14.55 17.81
N SER A 297 1.08 -14.58 17.18
CA SER A 297 2.37 -14.65 17.86
C SER A 297 3.37 -13.68 17.23
N VAL A 298 3.99 -12.82 18.04
CA VAL A 298 5.03 -11.89 17.59
C VAL A 298 6.23 -12.67 17.05
N ASP A 299 6.69 -13.70 17.74
CA ASP A 299 7.83 -14.51 17.30
C ASP A 299 7.57 -15.14 15.92
N ARG A 300 6.37 -15.68 15.69
CA ARG A 300 6.01 -16.24 14.37
C ARG A 300 5.88 -15.16 13.30
N ALA A 301 5.33 -13.99 13.64
CA ALA A 301 5.22 -12.87 12.71
C ALA A 301 6.60 -12.34 12.31
N ILE A 302 7.53 -12.22 13.26
CA ILE A 302 8.92 -11.83 12.98
C ILE A 302 9.65 -12.90 12.18
N ALA A 303 9.48 -14.19 12.50
CA ALA A 303 10.05 -15.28 11.72
C ALA A 303 9.60 -15.22 10.25
N TYR A 304 8.30 -14.99 10.00
CA TYR A 304 7.77 -14.78 8.65
C TYR A 304 8.42 -13.57 7.96
N LEU A 305 8.52 -12.41 8.62
CA LEU A 305 9.13 -11.22 8.03
C LEU A 305 10.60 -11.44 7.66
N VAL A 306 11.37 -12.06 8.56
CA VAL A 306 12.79 -12.36 8.34
C VAL A 306 12.95 -13.33 7.16
N GLU A 307 12.14 -14.38 7.08
CA GLU A 307 12.17 -15.33 5.97
C GLU A 307 11.87 -14.65 4.63
N VAL A 308 10.81 -13.84 4.56
CA VAL A 308 10.43 -13.12 3.32
C VAL A 308 11.53 -12.15 2.89
N LEU A 309 12.07 -11.36 3.83
CA LEU A 309 13.14 -10.40 3.51
C LEU A 309 14.42 -11.11 3.08
N GLN A 310 14.79 -12.21 3.72
CA GLN A 310 15.98 -12.98 3.36
C GLN A 310 15.83 -13.61 1.97
N GLU A 311 14.67 -14.19 1.66
CA GLU A 311 14.40 -14.78 0.35
C GLU A 311 14.50 -13.73 -0.77
N GLU A 312 13.86 -12.55 -0.59
CA GLU A 312 13.97 -11.45 -1.57
C GLU A 312 15.42 -10.94 -1.72
N GLN A 313 16.17 -10.86 -0.62
CA GLN A 313 17.58 -10.48 -0.67
C GLN A 313 18.42 -11.53 -1.40
N ASP A 314 18.19 -12.82 -1.16
CA ASP A 314 18.93 -13.91 -1.79
C ASP A 314 18.67 -13.98 -3.29
N GLU A 315 17.41 -13.81 -3.71
CA GLU A 315 17.02 -13.76 -5.11
C GLU A 315 17.72 -12.60 -5.84
N LEU A 316 17.65 -11.39 -5.29
CA LEU A 316 18.29 -10.22 -5.88
C LEU A 316 19.82 -10.32 -5.87
N SER A 317 20.40 -10.88 -4.81
CA SER A 317 21.85 -11.09 -4.70
C SER A 317 22.36 -12.10 -5.72
N GLU A 318 21.61 -13.16 -5.99
CA GLU A 318 21.93 -14.15 -7.02
C GLU A 318 21.79 -13.57 -8.43
N GLU A 319 20.74 -12.78 -8.69
CA GLU A 319 20.61 -12.06 -9.97
C GLU A 319 21.76 -11.09 -10.22
N TYR A 320 22.18 -10.38 -9.17
CA TYR A 320 23.34 -9.49 -9.18
C TYR A 320 24.65 -10.25 -9.48
N ARG A 321 24.86 -11.39 -8.81
CA ARG A 321 26.02 -12.27 -9.04
C ARG A 321 26.08 -12.77 -10.48
N ARG A 322 24.97 -13.29 -11.01
CA ARG A 322 24.89 -13.78 -12.41
C ARG A 322 25.24 -12.71 -13.42
N TRP A 323 24.89 -11.46 -13.16
CA TRP A 323 25.32 -10.37 -14.04
C TRP A 323 26.78 -10.01 -13.91
N LEU A 324 27.35 -10.01 -12.70
CA LEU A 324 28.78 -9.74 -12.53
C LEU A 324 29.58 -10.71 -13.38
N GLU A 325 29.20 -11.99 -13.35
CA GLU A 325 29.76 -13.04 -14.21
C GLU A 325 29.55 -12.75 -15.70
N ARG A 326 28.33 -12.41 -16.14
CA ARG A 326 28.06 -12.04 -17.55
C ARG A 326 28.88 -10.84 -18.01
N ARG A 327 29.06 -9.83 -17.15
CA ARG A 327 29.83 -8.63 -17.44
C ARG A 327 31.32 -8.94 -17.53
N GLU A 328 31.84 -9.73 -16.60
CA GLU A 328 33.23 -10.17 -16.64
C GLU A 328 33.51 -11.00 -17.90
N ASN A 329 32.62 -11.93 -18.23
CA ASN A 329 32.71 -12.74 -19.45
C ASN A 329 32.65 -11.90 -20.73
N ARG A 330 31.89 -10.80 -20.77
CA ARG A 330 31.89 -9.83 -21.88
C ARG A 330 33.17 -8.99 -21.96
N ARG A 331 33.85 -8.77 -20.83
CA ARG A 331 35.10 -8.01 -20.75
C ARG A 331 36.33 -8.85 -21.07
N ARG A 332 36.26 -10.17 -20.91
CA ARG A 332 37.31 -11.07 -21.36
C ARG A 332 37.38 -10.99 -22.89
N PRO A 333 38.50 -10.52 -23.48
CA PRO A 333 38.63 -10.51 -24.92
C PRO A 333 38.50 -11.95 -25.41
N THR A 334 37.59 -12.21 -26.35
CA THR A 334 37.63 -13.42 -27.17
C THR A 334 38.98 -13.42 -27.88
N LEU A 335 39.96 -14.15 -27.32
CA LEU A 335 41.19 -14.42 -28.01
C LEU A 335 40.80 -15.07 -29.34
N PRO A 336 41.24 -14.52 -30.49
CA PRO A 336 40.98 -15.17 -31.77
C PRO A 336 41.48 -16.61 -31.67
N PRO A 337 40.74 -17.59 -32.23
CA PRO A 337 41.19 -18.97 -32.23
C PRO A 337 42.63 -18.98 -32.75
N LEU A 338 43.55 -19.55 -31.95
CA LEU A 338 44.92 -19.78 -32.38
C LEU A 338 44.82 -20.51 -33.71
N ARG A 339 45.27 -19.87 -34.79
CA ARG A 339 45.35 -20.55 -36.08
C ARG A 339 46.22 -21.78 -35.81
N PRO A 340 45.75 -23.00 -36.10
CA PRO A 340 46.65 -24.15 -36.06
C PRO A 340 47.79 -23.79 -36.99
N ASP A 341 49.01 -23.82 -36.46
CA ASP A 341 50.21 -23.52 -37.22
C ASP A 341 50.16 -24.33 -38.52
N SER A 342 50.09 -23.61 -39.63
CA SER A 342 50.20 -24.22 -40.95
C SER A 342 51.64 -24.71 -41.10
N GLU A 343 51.85 -25.99 -40.82
CA GLU A 343 53.05 -26.75 -41.19
C GLU A 343 53.29 -26.73 -42.70
#